data_AF-A0A0P6YUT2-F1
#
_entry.id   AF-A0A0P6YUT2-F1
#
_cell.length_a   1.000
_cell.length_b   1.000
_cell.length_c   1.000
_cell.angle_alpha   90.00
_cell.angle_beta   90.00
_cell.angle_gamma   90.00
#
_symmetry.space_group_name_H-M   'P 1'
#
loop_
_entity.id
_entity.type
_entity.pdbx_description
1 polymer ?
#
loop_
_entity_poly.entity_id
_entity_poly.type
_entity_poly.pdbx_seq_one_letter_code
_entity_poly.pdbx_strand_id
1 'polypeptide(L)'
;MSHRRVTVNSHTRVMPLKTFAIVCRWCGQTATVETYPGRKPTLCSAECAIEARKDHDRRRKAAKKAGQPAPRAAAVVAPIELPTRFVLWPSQVDRTLDRSLMGPFGTGLLGTLKTKADGRQILAILDALLIELWAVTVRWLVLDCVRREPEALTARLAVALTPDPLRKDVQWQREVTDLCSQMQGQGRLNAAQRAQLRSVGATVSNDFVGRQMRGLGEEEALDATQRAVAERELAVALIQLEAVMRTDGDLLRA
;
A
#
# COMPACT_ATOMS: atom_id res chain seq x y z
N MET A 1 -11.96 11.10 -27.39
CA MET A 1 -11.76 11.14 -25.92
C MET A 1 -10.99 12.41 -25.59
N SER A 2 -11.50 13.24 -24.68
CA SER A 2 -10.82 14.48 -24.27
C SER A 2 -9.66 14.13 -23.33
N HIS A 3 -8.54 14.83 -23.49
CA HIS A 3 -7.35 14.63 -22.67
C HIS A 3 -7.00 15.95 -21.99
N ARG A 4 -6.59 15.89 -20.72
CA ARG A 4 -6.10 17.07 -20.00
C ARG A 4 -4.65 16.85 -19.62
N ARG A 5 -3.79 17.79 -20.02
CA ARG A 5 -2.40 17.84 -19.57
C ARG A 5 -2.38 18.45 -18.17
N VAL A 6 -1.89 17.69 -17.20
CA VAL A 6 -1.74 18.14 -15.81
C VAL A 6 -0.25 18.20 -15.52
N THR A 7 0.22 19.36 -15.09
CA THR A 7 1.59 19.57 -14.64
C THR A 7 1.58 19.66 -13.13
N VAL A 8 2.28 18.75 -12.47
CA VAL A 8 2.52 18.78 -11.02
C VAL A 8 4.03 18.81 -10.82
N ASN A 9 4.55 19.92 -10.32
CA ASN A 9 5.98 20.23 -10.26
C ASN A 9 6.65 20.10 -11.65
N SER A 10 7.68 19.26 -11.79
CA SER A 10 8.39 18.99 -13.05
C SER A 10 7.80 17.86 -13.88
N HIS A 11 6.76 17.17 -13.40
CA HIS A 11 6.15 16.05 -14.11
C HIS A 11 4.87 16.47 -14.84
N THR A 12 4.85 16.24 -16.15
CA THR A 12 3.68 16.43 -17.00
C THR A 12 3.06 15.07 -17.32
N ARG A 13 1.78 14.89 -16.99
CA ARG A 13 1.01 13.70 -17.39
C ARG A 13 -0.19 14.11 -18.23
N VAL A 14 -0.47 13.34 -19.28
CA VAL A 14 -1.68 13.48 -20.08
C VAL A 14 -2.68 12.47 -19.54
N MET A 15 -3.76 12.96 -18.95
CA MET A 15 -4.81 12.12 -18.38
C MET A 15 -6.02 12.08 -19.32
N PRO A 16 -6.57 10.89 -19.65
CA PRO A 16 -7.85 10.80 -20.35
C PRO A 16 -8.96 11.25 -19.40
N LEU A 17 -9.87 12.10 -19.87
CA LEU A 17 -11.07 12.46 -19.13
C LEU A 17 -12.21 11.50 -19.47
N LYS A 18 -13.09 11.26 -18.50
CA LYS A 18 -14.31 10.49 -18.68
C LYS A 18 -15.50 11.44 -18.58
N THR A 19 -16.36 11.38 -19.60
CA THR A 19 -17.61 12.14 -19.65
C THR A 19 -18.71 11.35 -18.94
N PHE A 20 -19.35 11.97 -17.95
CA PHE A 20 -20.48 11.39 -17.23
C PHE A 20 -21.74 12.21 -17.48
N ALA A 21 -22.84 11.56 -17.85
CA ALA A 21 -24.17 12.14 -17.76
C ALA A 21 -24.69 12.01 -16.32
N ILE A 22 -24.94 13.14 -15.65
CA ILE A 22 -25.38 13.20 -14.26
C ILE A 22 -26.64 14.05 -14.15
N VAL A 23 -27.47 13.78 -13.15
CA VAL A 23 -28.49 14.73 -12.68
C VAL A 23 -27.89 15.44 -11.48
N CYS A 24 -27.78 16.77 -11.54
CA CYS A 24 -27.16 17.55 -10.48
C CYS A 24 -27.98 17.46 -9.19
N ARG A 25 -27.36 17.03 -8.10
CA ARG A 25 -28.02 16.95 -6.79
C ARG A 25 -28.48 18.31 -6.25
N TRP A 26 -27.86 19.40 -6.70
CA TRP A 26 -28.17 20.76 -6.25
C TRP A 26 -29.26 21.43 -7.08
N CYS A 27 -29.06 21.57 -8.40
CA CYS A 27 -30.00 22.28 -9.28
C CYS A 27 -31.00 21.36 -10.00
N GLY A 28 -30.87 20.03 -9.87
CA GLY A 28 -31.76 19.05 -10.52
C GLY A 28 -31.58 18.91 -12.04
N GLN A 29 -30.71 19.71 -12.66
CA GLN A 29 -30.50 19.68 -14.11
C GLN A 29 -29.63 18.49 -14.54
N THR A 30 -29.96 17.91 -15.69
CA THR A 30 -29.11 16.92 -16.35
C THR A 30 -27.94 17.62 -17.02
N ALA A 31 -26.72 17.20 -16.68
CA ALA A 31 -25.49 17.78 -17.20
C ALA A 31 -24.50 16.69 -17.60
N THR A 32 -23.68 17.00 -18.61
CA THR A 32 -22.51 16.20 -18.97
C THR A 32 -21.28 16.82 -18.32
N VAL A 33 -20.62 16.04 -17.46
CA VAL A 33 -19.43 16.50 -16.72
C VAL A 33 -18.23 15.66 -17.17
N GLU A 34 -17.19 16.35 -17.64
CA GLU A 34 -15.90 15.73 -17.91
C GLU A 34 -15.00 15.85 -16.69
N THR A 35 -14.60 14.71 -16.14
CA THR A 35 -13.70 14.67 -14.98
C THR A 35 -12.69 13.54 -15.12
N TYR A 36 -11.68 13.53 -14.26
CA TYR A 36 -10.71 12.44 -14.21
C TYR A 36 -11.41 11.10 -13.91
N PRO A 37 -10.88 9.99 -14.43
CA PRO A 37 -11.40 8.66 -14.14
C PRO A 37 -11.42 8.44 -12.62
N GLY A 38 -12.60 8.06 -12.11
CA GLY A 38 -12.86 7.97 -10.69
C GLY A 38 -14.36 7.95 -10.40
N ARG A 39 -14.75 8.41 -9.21
CA ARG A 39 -16.15 8.44 -8.76
C ARG A 39 -16.98 9.39 -9.64
N LYS A 40 -18.17 8.93 -10.07
CA LYS A 40 -19.13 9.74 -10.84
C LYS A 40 -19.47 11.02 -10.07
N PRO A 41 -19.32 12.22 -10.67
CA PRO A 41 -19.62 13.48 -10.00
C PRO A 41 -21.14 13.60 -9.75
N THR A 42 -21.51 14.26 -8.65
CA THR A 42 -22.91 14.45 -8.25
C THR A 42 -23.42 15.88 -8.47
N LEU A 43 -22.55 16.80 -8.90
CA LEU A 43 -22.83 18.22 -9.09
C LEU A 43 -22.34 18.65 -10.47
N CYS A 44 -23.11 19.49 -11.16
CA CYS A 44 -22.84 19.86 -12.54
C CYS A 44 -21.79 20.97 -12.71
N SER A 45 -21.56 21.80 -11.70
CA SER A 45 -20.64 22.93 -11.77
C SER A 45 -19.95 23.23 -10.44
N ALA A 46 -18.84 23.97 -10.51
CA ALA A 46 -18.16 24.49 -9.33
C ALA A 46 -19.06 25.41 -8.50
N GLU A 47 -19.94 26.17 -9.16
CA GLU A 47 -20.94 27.03 -8.51
C GLU A 47 -21.93 26.20 -7.68
N CYS A 48 -22.48 25.12 -8.25
CA CYS A 48 -23.34 24.20 -7.51
C CYS A 48 -22.61 23.54 -6.33
N ALA A 49 -21.31 23.31 -6.44
CA ALA A 49 -20.49 22.79 -5.34
C ALA A 49 -20.27 23.80 -4.22
N ILE A 50 -20.08 25.08 -4.56
CA ILE A 50 -19.95 26.15 -3.58
C ILE A 50 -21.27 26.34 -2.84
N GLU A 51 -22.39 26.41 -3.55
CA GLU A 51 -23.71 26.62 -2.94
C GLU A 51 -24.16 25.42 -2.09
N ALA A 52 -23.92 24.19 -2.55
CA ALA A 52 -24.20 23.00 -1.75
C ALA A 52 -23.38 22.96 -0.44
N ARG A 53 -22.12 23.44 -0.45
CA ARG A 53 -21.29 23.56 0.77
C ARG A 53 -21.84 24.62 1.72
N LYS A 54 -22.21 25.79 1.20
CA LYS A 54 -22.80 26.87 2.01
C LYS A 54 -24.11 26.43 2.66
N ASP A 55 -24.98 25.73 1.93
CA ASP A 55 -26.24 25.22 2.47
C ASP A 55 -26.01 24.13 3.53
N HIS A 56 -25.07 23.21 3.30
CA HIS A 56 -24.68 22.22 4.31
C HIS A 56 -24.17 22.89 5.60
N ASP A 57 -23.34 23.94 5.48
CA ASP A 57 -22.85 24.69 6.64
C ASP A 57 -23.94 25.48 7.36
N ARG A 58 -24.90 26.06 6.61
CA ARG A 58 -26.08 26.72 7.18
C ARG A 58 -26.94 25.73 7.97
N ARG A 59 -27.22 24.55 7.41
CA ARG A 59 -27.97 23.47 8.08
C ARG A 59 -27.24 22.97 9.32
N ARG A 60 -25.93 22.80 9.26
CA ARG A 60 -25.10 22.40 10.41
C ARG A 60 -25.17 23.43 11.53
N LYS A 61 -25.08 24.73 11.20
CA LYS A 61 -25.20 25.82 12.19
C LYS A 61 -26.62 25.92 12.77
N ALA A 62 -27.65 25.75 11.93
CA ALA A 62 -29.04 25.74 12.37
C ALA A 62 -29.36 24.56 13.30
N ALA A 63 -28.90 23.34 12.96
CA ALA A 63 -29.05 22.15 13.80
C ALA A 63 -28.34 22.30 15.15
N LYS A 64 -27.12 22.87 15.16
CA LYS A 64 -26.39 23.17 16.40
C LYS A 64 -27.11 24.19 17.29
N LYS A 65 -27.79 25.17 16.68
CA LYS A 65 -28.56 26.20 17.39
C LYS A 65 -29.91 25.67 17.91
N ALA A 66 -30.51 24.70 17.21
CA ALA A 66 -31.80 24.10 17.58
C ALA A 66 -31.70 23.02 18.66
N GLY A 67 -30.50 22.70 19.17
CA GLY A 67 -30.30 21.61 20.15
C GLY A 67 -30.74 20.23 19.63
N GLN A 68 -31.03 20.12 18.34
CA GLN A 68 -31.48 18.88 17.74
C GLN A 68 -30.28 17.94 17.66
N PRO A 69 -30.41 16.69 18.13
CA PRO A 69 -29.37 15.69 17.93
C PRO A 69 -29.11 15.62 16.43
N ALA A 70 -27.84 15.69 16.05
CA ALA A 70 -27.41 15.61 14.67
C ALA A 70 -28.17 14.46 13.99
N PRO A 71 -28.72 14.66 12.77
CA PRO A 71 -29.44 13.61 12.07
C PRO A 71 -28.58 12.36 12.13
N ARG A 72 -29.14 11.26 12.66
CA ARG A 72 -28.45 9.98 12.85
C ARG A 72 -27.63 9.73 11.59
N ALA A 73 -26.32 9.93 11.71
CA ALA A 73 -25.39 9.51 10.69
C ALA A 73 -25.69 8.03 10.48
N ALA A 74 -25.91 7.65 9.22
CA ALA A 74 -25.97 6.25 8.81
C ALA A 74 -24.95 5.49 9.64
N ALA A 75 -25.43 4.48 10.39
CA ALA A 75 -24.73 3.75 11.44
C ALA A 75 -23.24 4.08 11.46
N VAL A 76 -22.80 4.88 12.45
CA VAL A 76 -21.38 5.20 12.65
C VAL A 76 -20.66 3.87 12.83
N VAL A 77 -20.16 3.33 11.71
CA VAL A 77 -19.11 2.35 11.68
C VAL A 77 -18.00 3.02 12.46
N ALA A 78 -17.59 2.40 13.57
CA ALA A 78 -16.49 2.91 14.37
C ALA A 78 -15.33 3.29 13.43
N PRO A 79 -14.69 4.47 13.62
CA PRO A 79 -13.58 4.85 12.79
C PRO A 79 -12.56 3.71 12.81
N ILE A 80 -12.23 3.21 11.63
CA ILE A 80 -11.25 2.13 11.48
C ILE A 80 -9.93 2.70 11.98
N GLU A 81 -9.35 2.09 13.02
CA GLU A 81 -7.99 2.40 13.41
C GLU A 81 -7.08 2.10 12.23
N LEU A 82 -6.25 3.07 11.86
CA LEU A 82 -5.36 2.94 10.71
C LEU A 82 -4.00 2.44 11.19
N PRO A 83 -3.33 1.54 10.44
CA PRO A 83 -1.95 1.17 10.71
C PRO A 83 -1.05 2.41 10.69
N THR A 84 -0.02 2.43 11.54
CA THR A 84 0.88 3.59 11.68
C THR A 84 2.08 3.51 10.75
N ARG A 85 2.51 2.30 10.42
CA ARG A 85 3.70 2.00 9.63
C ARG A 85 3.38 1.72 8.17
N PHE A 86 2.24 1.07 7.91
CA PHE A 86 1.91 0.57 6.58
C PHE A 86 0.78 1.34 5.91
N VAL A 87 0.88 1.50 4.60
CA VAL A 87 -0.19 2.08 3.78
C VAL A 87 -1.22 1.00 3.47
N LEU A 88 -2.51 1.27 3.69
CA LEU A 88 -3.61 0.37 3.33
C LEU A 88 -3.62 0.06 1.82
N TRP A 89 -3.79 1.10 1.01
CA TRP A 89 -3.85 1.02 -0.46
C TRP A 89 -2.68 1.75 -1.10
N PRO A 90 -1.52 1.10 -1.26
CA PRO A 90 -0.46 1.68 -2.06
C PRO A 90 -0.91 1.72 -3.52
N SER A 91 -1.38 2.90 -3.95
CA SER A 91 -1.84 3.16 -5.32
C SER A 91 -0.78 2.89 -6.41
N GLN A 92 0.48 2.71 -6.01
CA GLN A 92 1.61 2.31 -6.86
C GLN A 92 2.51 1.37 -6.05
N VAL A 93 3.18 0.44 -6.74
CA VAL A 93 4.32 -0.27 -6.15
C VAL A 93 5.36 0.78 -5.77
N ASP A 94 5.64 0.96 -4.48
CA ASP A 94 6.79 1.75 -4.06
C ASP A 94 8.06 0.96 -4.40
N ARG A 95 8.51 1.13 -5.65
CA ARG A 95 9.73 0.49 -6.17
C ARG A 95 10.97 1.28 -5.80
N THR A 96 10.93 2.21 -4.86
CA THR A 96 12.14 2.97 -4.50
C THR A 96 13.24 2.02 -4.00
N LEU A 97 12.92 1.13 -3.06
CA LEU A 97 13.84 0.13 -2.54
C LEU A 97 14.30 -0.89 -3.61
N ASP A 98 13.36 -1.40 -4.40
CA ASP A 98 13.61 -2.34 -5.50
C ASP A 98 14.51 -1.75 -6.60
N ARG A 99 14.23 -0.50 -7.02
CA ARG A 99 15.03 0.22 -8.03
C ARG A 99 16.43 0.54 -7.50
N SER A 100 16.57 0.83 -6.22
CA SER A 100 17.88 1.02 -5.60
C SER A 100 18.72 -0.26 -5.66
N LEU A 101 18.09 -1.43 -5.46
CA LEU A 101 18.78 -2.73 -5.52
C LEU A 101 19.13 -3.17 -6.94
N MET A 102 18.15 -3.24 -7.84
CA MET A 102 18.32 -3.86 -9.17
C MET A 102 18.72 -2.83 -10.23
N GLY A 103 18.16 -1.62 -10.17
CA GLY A 103 18.36 -0.55 -11.16
C GLY A 103 17.97 -0.93 -12.60
N PRO A 104 17.84 0.04 -13.51
CA PRO A 104 17.70 -0.27 -14.93
C PRO A 104 18.98 -0.91 -15.45
N PHE A 105 18.87 -1.98 -16.25
CA PHE A 105 20.01 -2.67 -16.88
C PHE A 105 21.08 -3.20 -15.91
N GLY A 106 20.70 -3.53 -14.68
CA GLY A 106 21.64 -4.05 -13.67
C GLY A 106 22.61 -2.98 -13.16
N THR A 107 22.25 -1.69 -13.24
CA THR A 107 23.05 -0.58 -12.69
C THR A 107 22.77 -0.29 -11.21
N GLY A 108 21.82 -1.03 -10.60
CA GLY A 108 21.52 -0.89 -9.18
C GLY A 108 22.68 -1.33 -8.28
N LEU A 109 22.47 -1.21 -6.97
CA LEU A 109 23.48 -1.58 -5.96
C LEU A 109 23.95 -3.03 -6.13
N LEU A 110 23.08 -3.96 -6.55
CA LEU A 110 23.41 -5.37 -6.83
C LEU A 110 24.29 -5.58 -8.08
N GLY A 111 24.36 -4.60 -8.97
CA GLY A 111 25.28 -4.61 -10.11
C GLY A 111 26.62 -3.95 -9.81
N THR A 112 26.64 -2.97 -8.90
CA THR A 112 27.77 -2.06 -8.67
C THR A 112 28.55 -2.33 -7.38
N LEU A 113 28.13 -3.30 -6.55
CA LEU A 113 28.78 -3.62 -5.27
C LEU A 113 30.27 -4.01 -5.41
N LYS A 114 31.11 -3.30 -4.66
CA LYS A 114 32.56 -3.55 -4.58
C LYS A 114 33.04 -3.65 -3.14
N THR A 115 32.46 -2.88 -2.24
CA THR A 115 32.93 -2.69 -0.87
C THR A 115 31.97 -3.31 0.15
N LYS A 116 32.49 -3.63 1.34
CA LYS A 116 31.66 -4.03 2.48
C LYS A 116 30.66 -2.94 2.89
N ALA A 117 30.96 -1.68 2.61
CA ALA A 117 30.01 -0.58 2.84
C ALA A 117 28.80 -0.70 1.90
N ASP A 118 29.03 -0.97 0.60
CA ASP A 118 27.95 -1.25 -0.37
C ASP A 118 27.12 -2.46 0.09
N GLY A 119 27.79 -3.51 0.57
CA GLY A 119 27.15 -4.71 1.13
C GLY A 119 26.23 -4.39 2.30
N ARG A 120 26.67 -3.57 3.27
CA ARG A 120 25.83 -3.14 4.39
C ARG A 120 24.65 -2.30 3.95
N GLN A 121 24.85 -1.41 2.97
CA GLN A 121 23.74 -0.63 2.41
C GLN A 121 22.69 -1.53 1.75
N ILE A 122 23.13 -2.52 0.97
CA ILE A 122 22.24 -3.52 0.36
C ILE A 122 21.48 -4.29 1.43
N LEU A 123 22.16 -4.78 2.47
CA LEU A 123 21.53 -5.54 3.55
C LEU A 123 20.48 -4.71 4.31
N ALA A 124 20.73 -3.43 4.55
CA ALA A 124 19.73 -2.53 5.14
C ALA A 124 18.49 -2.35 4.25
N ILE A 125 18.67 -2.29 2.92
CA ILE A 125 17.55 -2.22 1.99
C ILE A 125 16.79 -3.56 1.96
N LEU A 126 17.50 -4.69 2.01
CA LEU A 126 16.88 -6.02 2.04
C LEU A 126 16.07 -6.24 3.31
N ASP A 127 16.58 -5.81 4.46
CA ASP A 127 15.83 -5.86 5.73
C ASP A 127 14.53 -5.05 5.64
N ALA A 128 14.60 -3.81 5.11
CA ALA A 128 13.41 -3.01 4.87
C ALA A 128 12.43 -3.66 3.87
N LEU A 129 12.94 -4.29 2.80
CA LEU A 129 12.10 -4.99 1.82
C LEU A 129 11.44 -6.23 2.39
N LEU A 130 12.10 -7.00 3.25
CA LEU A 130 11.53 -8.19 3.88
C LEU A 130 10.35 -7.83 4.78
N ILE A 131 10.47 -6.72 5.51
CA ILE A 131 9.37 -6.15 6.29
C ILE A 131 8.18 -5.79 5.38
N GLU A 132 8.44 -5.05 4.30
CA GLU A 132 7.39 -4.69 3.35
C GLU A 132 6.79 -5.91 2.66
N LEU A 133 7.59 -6.93 2.33
CA LEU A 133 7.13 -8.18 1.75
C LEU A 133 6.11 -8.89 2.64
N TRP A 134 6.27 -8.82 3.96
CA TRP A 134 5.29 -9.40 4.89
C TRP A 134 3.96 -8.63 4.85
N ALA A 135 4.01 -7.29 4.83
CA ALA A 135 2.82 -6.46 4.68
C ALA A 135 2.12 -6.68 3.33
N VAL A 136 2.88 -6.79 2.24
CA VAL A 136 2.35 -7.11 0.90
C VAL A 136 1.71 -8.50 0.87
N THR A 137 2.29 -9.46 1.57
CA THR A 137 1.75 -10.82 1.71
C THR A 137 0.40 -10.81 2.41
N VAL A 138 0.31 -10.14 3.56
CA VAL A 138 -0.93 -9.97 4.30
C VAL A 138 -1.99 -9.28 3.43
N ARG A 139 -1.59 -8.21 2.72
CA ARG A 139 -2.49 -7.51 1.80
C ARG A 139 -3.04 -8.44 0.72
N TRP A 140 -2.17 -9.14 0.00
CA TRP A 140 -2.60 -10.08 -1.03
C TRP A 140 -3.56 -11.15 -0.48
N LEU A 141 -3.27 -11.71 0.70
CA LEU A 141 -4.09 -12.74 1.33
C LEU A 141 -5.47 -12.21 1.69
N VAL A 142 -5.58 -11.01 2.28
CA VAL A 142 -6.86 -10.37 2.57
C VAL A 142 -7.68 -10.20 1.29
N LEU A 143 -7.05 -9.67 0.23
CA LEU A 143 -7.75 -9.41 -1.04
C LEU A 143 -8.21 -10.70 -1.72
N ASP A 144 -7.36 -11.72 -1.76
CA ASP A 144 -7.66 -13.05 -2.30
C ASP A 144 -8.83 -13.70 -1.54
N CYS A 145 -8.78 -13.70 -0.21
CA CYS A 145 -9.83 -14.29 0.63
C CYS A 145 -11.15 -13.53 0.51
N VAL A 146 -11.14 -12.20 0.63
CA VAL A 146 -12.39 -11.40 0.51
C VAL A 146 -13.07 -11.62 -0.84
N ARG A 147 -12.29 -11.81 -1.91
CA ARG A 147 -12.86 -12.04 -3.25
C ARG A 147 -13.33 -13.47 -3.46
N ARG A 148 -12.60 -14.47 -2.97
CA ARG A 148 -12.80 -15.88 -3.36
C ARG A 148 -13.29 -16.77 -2.22
N GLU A 149 -12.76 -16.57 -1.01
CA GLU A 149 -12.90 -17.47 0.13
C GLU A 149 -12.99 -16.69 1.46
N PRO A 150 -14.05 -15.91 1.69
CA PRO A 150 -14.14 -15.02 2.86
C PRO A 150 -14.13 -15.81 4.18
N GLU A 151 -14.72 -17.00 4.18
CA GLU A 151 -14.75 -17.94 5.32
C GLU A 151 -13.34 -18.36 5.79
N ALA A 152 -12.36 -18.39 4.88
CA ALA A 152 -10.99 -18.83 5.17
C ALA A 152 -10.09 -17.71 5.68
N LEU A 153 -10.55 -16.45 5.64
CA LEU A 153 -9.73 -15.27 5.91
C LEU A 153 -9.07 -15.33 7.29
N THR A 154 -9.84 -15.57 8.34
CA THR A 154 -9.34 -15.60 9.72
C THR A 154 -8.28 -16.67 9.92
N ALA A 155 -8.51 -17.88 9.41
CA ALA A 155 -7.56 -18.99 9.53
C ALA A 155 -6.28 -18.71 8.74
N ARG A 156 -6.40 -18.21 7.50
CA ARG A 156 -5.24 -17.90 6.65
C ARG A 156 -4.43 -16.72 7.19
N LEU A 157 -5.08 -15.70 7.77
CA LEU A 157 -4.42 -14.59 8.45
C LEU A 157 -3.69 -15.05 9.71
N ALA A 158 -4.31 -15.90 10.53
CA ALA A 158 -3.67 -16.44 11.73
C ALA A 158 -2.36 -17.16 11.38
N VAL A 159 -2.36 -17.98 10.32
CA VAL A 159 -1.14 -18.64 9.82
C VAL A 159 -0.12 -17.61 9.31
N ALA A 160 -0.54 -16.62 8.53
CA ALA A 160 0.36 -15.61 7.96
C ALA A 160 0.96 -14.66 9.01
N LEU A 161 0.30 -14.46 10.15
CA LEU A 161 0.76 -13.63 11.25
C LEU A 161 1.50 -14.44 12.33
N THR A 162 1.43 -15.77 12.29
CA THR A 162 2.19 -16.62 13.21
C THR A 162 3.68 -16.62 12.82
N PRO A 163 4.59 -16.42 13.78
CA PRO A 163 6.02 -16.62 13.55
C PRO A 163 6.28 -18.10 13.24
N ASP A 164 6.70 -18.39 12.01
CA ASP A 164 7.10 -19.74 11.60
C ASP A 164 8.54 -19.72 11.10
N PRO A 165 9.48 -20.40 11.80
CA PRO A 165 10.89 -20.40 11.45
C PRO A 165 11.20 -21.08 10.11
N LEU A 166 10.26 -21.85 9.56
CA LEU A 166 10.40 -22.53 8.28
C LEU A 166 9.89 -21.69 7.10
N ARG A 167 9.26 -20.55 7.35
CA ARG A 167 8.84 -19.65 6.29
C ARG A 167 10.04 -19.07 5.55
N LYS A 168 9.89 -18.93 4.23
CA LYS A 168 10.95 -18.42 3.35
C LYS A 168 11.42 -17.01 3.71
N ASP A 169 10.50 -16.13 4.09
CA ASP A 169 10.83 -14.76 4.51
C ASP A 169 11.64 -14.74 5.82
N VAL A 170 11.34 -15.65 6.76
CA VAL A 170 12.15 -15.82 7.98
C VAL A 170 13.52 -16.43 7.68
N GLN A 171 13.61 -17.36 6.73
CA GLN A 171 14.89 -17.88 6.25
C GLN A 171 15.75 -16.78 5.62
N TRP A 172 15.18 -15.94 4.76
CA TRP A 172 15.88 -14.79 4.19
C TRP A 172 16.31 -13.77 5.24
N GLN A 173 15.47 -13.53 6.25
CA GLN A 173 15.83 -12.68 7.39
C GLN A 173 17.08 -13.19 8.10
N ARG A 174 17.17 -14.50 8.37
CA ARG A 174 18.36 -15.13 8.97
C ARG A 174 19.58 -15.00 8.07
N GLU A 175 19.42 -15.28 6.78
CA GLU A 175 20.53 -15.12 5.81
C GLU A 175 21.03 -13.67 5.74
N VAL A 176 20.13 -12.68 5.82
CA VAL A 176 20.50 -11.25 5.89
C VAL A 176 21.25 -10.94 7.18
N THR A 177 20.80 -11.46 8.33
CA THR A 177 21.48 -11.31 9.62
C THR A 177 22.88 -11.94 9.61
N ASP A 178 23.01 -13.15 9.07
CA ASP A 178 24.30 -13.83 8.93
C ASP A 178 25.24 -13.03 8.03
N LEU A 179 24.76 -12.53 6.90
CA LEU A 179 25.53 -11.67 6.01
C LEU A 179 25.95 -10.38 6.73
N CYS A 180 25.08 -9.74 7.52
CA CYS A 180 25.42 -8.56 8.30
C CYS A 180 26.63 -8.81 9.21
N SER A 181 26.69 -9.97 9.88
CA SER A 181 27.84 -10.35 10.72
C SER A 181 29.14 -10.48 9.90
N GLN A 182 29.07 -11.04 8.70
CA GLN A 182 30.22 -11.20 7.79
C GLN A 182 30.70 -9.89 7.16
N MET A 183 29.83 -8.87 7.11
CA MET A 183 30.12 -7.54 6.57
C MET A 183 30.71 -6.57 7.61
N GLN A 184 31.04 -7.03 8.82
CA GLN A 184 31.74 -6.20 9.79
C GLN A 184 33.13 -5.79 9.29
N GLY A 185 33.56 -4.59 9.72
CA GLY A 185 34.84 -3.98 9.35
C GLY A 185 34.85 -3.26 7.99
N GLN A 186 36.04 -2.87 7.55
CA GLN A 186 36.28 -2.23 6.27
C GLN A 186 36.87 -3.21 5.24
N GLY A 187 36.75 -2.92 3.94
CA GLY A 187 37.35 -3.71 2.89
C GLY A 187 36.45 -3.97 1.68
N ARG A 188 36.97 -4.79 0.75
CA ARG A 188 36.23 -5.26 -0.43
C ARG A 188 35.41 -6.51 -0.12
N LEU A 189 34.34 -6.70 -0.88
CA LEU A 189 33.56 -7.94 -0.84
C LEU A 189 34.31 -9.06 -1.57
N ASN A 190 34.36 -10.23 -0.96
CA ASN A 190 34.89 -11.42 -1.63
C ASN A 190 33.88 -11.96 -2.67
N ALA A 191 34.28 -12.92 -3.50
CA ALA A 191 33.42 -13.44 -4.57
C ALA A 191 32.16 -14.13 -4.04
N ALA A 192 32.27 -14.92 -2.96
CA ALA A 192 31.15 -15.63 -2.34
C ALA A 192 30.12 -14.65 -1.77
N GLN A 193 30.58 -13.64 -1.04
CA GLN A 193 29.77 -12.55 -0.49
C GLN A 193 28.99 -11.81 -1.59
N ARG A 194 29.63 -11.50 -2.72
CA ARG A 194 28.97 -10.85 -3.85
C ARG A 194 27.91 -11.75 -4.48
N ALA A 195 28.20 -13.04 -4.64
CA ALA A 195 27.26 -14.00 -5.21
C ALA A 195 26.03 -14.19 -4.29
N GLN A 196 26.26 -14.32 -2.98
CA GLN A 196 25.19 -14.50 -2.01
C GLN A 196 24.28 -13.26 -1.91
N LEU A 197 24.86 -12.04 -1.82
CA LEU A 197 24.09 -10.80 -1.83
C LEU A 197 23.23 -10.65 -3.10
N ARG A 198 23.78 -11.01 -4.26
CA ARG A 198 23.03 -11.00 -5.52
C ARG A 198 21.91 -12.02 -5.53
N SER A 199 22.17 -13.23 -5.06
CA SER A 199 21.18 -14.31 -4.99
C SER A 199 20.01 -13.92 -4.09
N VAL A 200 20.29 -13.60 -2.83
CA VAL A 200 19.26 -13.21 -1.85
C VAL A 200 18.52 -11.96 -2.33
N GLY A 201 19.28 -10.94 -2.77
CA GLY A 201 18.69 -9.67 -3.18
C GLY A 201 17.76 -9.79 -4.39
N ALA A 202 18.14 -10.58 -5.40
CA ALA A 202 17.30 -10.83 -6.56
C ALA A 202 16.04 -11.63 -6.19
N THR A 203 16.17 -12.66 -5.34
CA THR A 203 15.02 -13.47 -4.95
C THR A 203 14.00 -12.69 -4.12
N VAL A 204 14.46 -11.92 -3.13
CA VAL A 204 13.58 -11.09 -2.28
C VAL A 204 12.88 -10.01 -3.13
N SER A 205 13.62 -9.31 -3.99
CA SER A 205 13.06 -8.30 -4.91
C SER A 205 11.99 -8.90 -5.83
N ASN A 206 12.27 -10.06 -6.46
CA ASN A 206 11.32 -10.72 -7.34
C ASN A 206 10.05 -11.15 -6.62
N ASP A 207 10.15 -11.71 -5.40
CA ASP A 207 8.98 -12.13 -4.64
C ASP A 207 8.14 -10.92 -4.20
N PHE A 208 8.79 -9.84 -3.76
CA PHE A 208 8.14 -8.58 -3.40
C PHE A 208 7.36 -7.99 -4.57
N VAL A 209 8.01 -7.80 -5.72
CA VAL A 209 7.37 -7.26 -6.93
C VAL A 209 6.25 -8.19 -7.38
N GLY A 210 6.49 -9.50 -7.40
CA GLY A 210 5.51 -10.50 -7.80
C GLY A 210 4.24 -10.46 -6.94
N ARG A 211 4.39 -10.44 -5.62
CA ARG A 211 3.25 -10.38 -4.69
C ARG A 211 2.51 -9.04 -4.76
N GLN A 212 3.23 -7.93 -4.88
CA GLN A 212 2.58 -6.62 -4.99
C GLN A 212 1.76 -6.52 -6.28
N MET A 213 2.29 -7.00 -7.41
CA MET A 213 1.55 -6.99 -8.67
C MET A 213 0.30 -7.87 -8.61
N ARG A 214 0.38 -9.04 -7.94
CA ARG A 214 -0.82 -9.87 -7.68
C ARG A 214 -1.83 -9.14 -6.80
N GLY A 215 -1.38 -8.50 -5.72
CA GLY A 215 -2.25 -7.72 -4.84
C GLY A 215 -2.99 -6.60 -5.57
N LEU A 216 -2.31 -5.86 -6.45
CA LEU A 216 -2.94 -4.82 -7.28
C LEU A 216 -4.02 -5.41 -8.21
N GLY A 217 -3.74 -6.55 -8.85
CA GLY A 217 -4.73 -7.22 -9.69
C GLY A 217 -5.96 -7.69 -8.91
N GLU A 218 -5.78 -8.18 -7.69
CA GLU A 218 -6.90 -8.56 -6.81
C GLU A 218 -7.69 -7.32 -6.34
N GLU A 219 -7.03 -6.21 -6.01
CA GLU A 219 -7.68 -4.95 -5.63
C GLU A 219 -8.55 -4.38 -6.77
N GLU A 220 -8.04 -4.37 -8.00
CA GLU A 220 -8.76 -3.89 -9.18
C GLU A 220 -10.00 -4.73 -9.49
N ALA A 221 -10.00 -6.00 -9.10
CA ALA A 221 -11.09 -6.94 -9.31
C ALA A 221 -12.21 -6.86 -8.24
N LEU A 222 -12.03 -6.13 -7.14
CA LEU A 222 -13.04 -6.02 -6.09
C LEU A 222 -14.20 -5.11 -6.49
N ASP A 223 -15.42 -5.53 -6.18
CA ASP A 223 -16.58 -4.64 -6.20
C ASP A 223 -16.60 -3.65 -5.01
N ALA A 224 -17.58 -2.75 -4.98
CA ALA A 224 -17.66 -1.71 -3.95
C ALA A 224 -17.89 -2.27 -2.52
N THR A 225 -18.65 -3.36 -2.40
CA THR A 225 -18.94 -3.99 -1.10
C THR A 225 -17.71 -4.76 -0.62
N GLN A 226 -17.11 -5.56 -1.49
CA GLN A 226 -15.89 -6.30 -1.22
C GLN A 226 -14.74 -5.37 -0.86
N ARG A 227 -14.60 -4.23 -1.55
CA ARG A 227 -13.58 -3.23 -1.22
C ARG A 227 -13.74 -2.69 0.20
N ALA A 228 -14.97 -2.37 0.62
CA ALA A 228 -15.22 -1.86 1.97
C ALA A 228 -14.93 -2.92 3.06
N VAL A 229 -15.16 -4.20 2.77
CA VAL A 229 -14.77 -5.31 3.67
C VAL A 229 -13.25 -5.45 3.70
N ALA A 230 -12.60 -5.52 2.54
CA ALA A 230 -11.15 -5.63 2.42
C ALA A 230 -10.43 -4.47 3.13
N GLU A 231 -10.93 -3.24 3.05
CA GLU A 231 -10.38 -2.09 3.77
C GLU A 231 -10.30 -2.31 5.28
N ARG A 232 -11.40 -2.82 5.86
CA ARG A 232 -11.49 -3.06 7.31
C ARG A 232 -10.58 -4.19 7.72
N GLU A 233 -10.68 -5.32 7.01
CA GLU A 233 -9.89 -6.50 7.31
C GLU A 233 -8.39 -6.24 7.13
N LEU A 234 -8.02 -5.47 6.11
CA LEU A 234 -6.64 -5.08 5.89
C LEU A 234 -6.11 -4.16 6.99
N ALA A 235 -6.92 -3.19 7.47
CA ALA A 235 -6.51 -2.33 8.57
C ALA A 235 -6.24 -3.15 9.84
N VAL A 236 -7.17 -4.05 10.19
CA VAL A 236 -7.02 -4.94 11.34
C VAL A 236 -5.78 -5.83 11.18
N ALA A 237 -5.61 -6.47 10.02
CA ALA A 237 -4.48 -7.36 9.77
C ALA A 237 -3.13 -6.64 9.80
N LEU A 238 -3.04 -5.41 9.29
CA LEU A 238 -1.81 -4.61 9.35
C LEU A 238 -1.50 -4.11 10.76
N ILE A 239 -2.51 -3.78 11.58
CA ILE A 239 -2.31 -3.46 13.00
C ILE A 239 -1.80 -4.70 13.75
N GLN A 240 -2.38 -5.87 13.49
CA GLN A 240 -1.90 -7.12 14.08
C GLN A 240 -0.47 -7.43 13.64
N LEU A 241 -0.13 -7.21 12.37
CA LEU A 241 1.23 -7.34 11.88
C LEU A 241 2.19 -6.38 12.60
N GLU A 242 1.82 -5.11 12.78
CA GLU A 242 2.62 -4.15 13.55
C GLU A 242 2.84 -4.62 15.00
N ALA A 243 1.83 -5.22 15.63
CA ALA A 243 1.95 -5.76 16.98
C ALA A 243 2.93 -6.95 17.01
N VAL A 244 2.80 -7.91 16.09
CA VAL A 244 3.72 -9.06 15.95
C VAL A 244 5.14 -8.58 15.74
N MET A 245 5.34 -7.60 14.86
CA MET A 245 6.67 -7.02 14.60
C MET A 245 7.27 -6.28 15.79
N ARG A 246 6.45 -5.72 16.69
CA ARG A 246 6.95 -5.08 17.92
C ARG A 246 7.37 -6.12 18.95
N THR A 247 6.60 -7.20 19.10
CA THR A 247 6.95 -8.32 20.00
C THR A 247 8.15 -9.11 19.49
N ASP A 248 8.24 -9.33 18.18
CA ASP A 248 9.38 -10.00 17.55
C ASP A 248 10.57 -9.05 17.36
N GLY A 249 10.43 -7.76 17.61
CA GLY A 249 11.54 -6.80 17.62
C GLY A 249 12.65 -7.17 18.60
N ASP A 250 12.32 -7.98 19.62
CA ASP A 250 13.27 -8.58 20.56
C ASP A 250 13.88 -9.91 20.06
N LEU A 251 13.22 -10.62 19.13
CA LEU A 251 13.73 -11.84 18.47
C LEU A 251 14.46 -11.56 17.14
N LEU A 252 14.18 -10.42 16.50
CA LEU A 252 14.82 -9.94 15.27
C LEU A 252 16.11 -9.14 15.53
N ARG A 253 16.41 -8.84 16.80
CA ARG A 253 17.62 -8.11 17.24
C ARG A 253 18.55 -8.91 18.17
N ALA A 254 18.12 -10.09 18.63
CA ALA A 254 18.93 -11.03 19.41
C ALA A 254 19.63 -12.03 18.49
#